data_AF-A0A7S4KUK4-F1
#
_entry.id   AF-A0A7S4KUK4-F1
#
_cell.length_a   1.000
_cell.length_b   1.000
_cell.length_c   1.000
_cell.angle_alpha   90.00
_cell.angle_beta   90.00
_cell.angle_gamma   90.00
#
_symmetry.space_group_name_H-M   'P 1'
#
loop_
_entity.id
_entity.type
_entity.pdbx_description
1 polymer ?
#
loop_
_entity_poly.entity_id
_entity_poly.type
_entity_poly.pdbx_seq_one_letter_code
_entity_poly.pdbx_strand_id
1 'polypeptide(L)'
;ELVRKGVVYNEMKGAMSDAAAQFYHKMQEHLHPTTTYHYNSGGEPREIPKLTWEDLKNFHSSHYHPSNSFFFSYGSLPLADSLTRINKVLERFTPINPNTEIKREKNL
;
A
#
# COMPACT_ATOMS: atom_id res chain seq x y z
N GLU A 1 25.50 -22.03 3.58
CA GLU A 1 25.23 -20.69 4.13
C GLU A 1 23.83 -20.26 3.73
N LEU A 2 23.06 -19.64 4.62
CA LEU A 2 21.70 -19.17 4.31
C LEU A 2 21.75 -17.71 3.85
N VAL A 3 21.12 -17.41 2.71
CA VAL A 3 21.09 -16.08 2.11
C VAL A 3 19.64 -15.64 1.88
N ARG A 4 19.31 -14.40 2.24
CA ARG A 4 17.99 -13.81 1.98
C ARG A 4 17.81 -13.53 0.49
N LYS A 5 16.68 -13.95 -0.06
CA LYS A 5 16.29 -13.70 -1.45
C LYS A 5 14.81 -13.29 -1.51
N GLY A 6 14.49 -12.39 -2.42
CA GLY A 6 13.13 -11.93 -2.70
C GLY A 6 13.16 -10.80 -3.71
N VAL A 7 12.15 -10.73 -4.58
CA VAL A 7 12.09 -9.71 -5.65
C VAL A 7 12.10 -8.31 -5.05
N VAL A 8 11.12 -8.00 -4.19
CA VAL A 8 11.00 -6.69 -3.52
C VAL A 8 12.19 -6.42 -2.59
N TYR A 9 12.69 -7.43 -1.89
CA TYR A 9 13.88 -7.27 -1.04
C TYR A 9 15.11 -6.80 -1.84
N ASN A 10 15.34 -7.38 -3.03
CA ASN A 10 16.44 -7.02 -3.90
C ASN A 10 16.21 -5.65 -4.56
N GLU A 11 14.97 -5.37 -4.99
CA GLU A 11 14.57 -4.08 -5.54
C GLU A 11 14.82 -2.94 -4.54
N MET A 12 14.32 -3.07 -3.31
CA MET A 12 14.48 -2.05 -2.28
C MET A 12 15.92 -1.90 -1.81
N LYS A 13 16.72 -2.98 -1.83
CA LYS A 13 18.17 -2.86 -1.63
C LYS A 13 18.84 -1.98 -2.69
N GLY A 14 18.42 -2.10 -3.95
CA GLY A 14 18.88 -1.25 -5.04
C GLY A 14 18.39 0.19 -4.88
N ALA A 15 17.08 0.37 -4.68
CA ALA A 15 16.46 1.69 -4.54
C ALA A 15 17.04 2.49 -3.37
N MET A 16 17.30 1.86 -2.23
CA MET A 16 17.88 2.53 -1.05
C MET A 16 19.39 2.74 -1.13
N SER A 17 20.06 2.29 -2.20
CA SER A 17 21.47 2.63 -2.45
C SER A 17 21.66 4.03 -3.05
N ASP A 18 20.59 4.64 -3.56
CA ASP A 18 20.60 5.99 -4.10
C ASP A 18 20.46 7.05 -2.99
N ALA A 19 21.31 8.08 -3.04
CA ALA A 19 21.34 9.13 -2.02
C ALA A 19 20.11 10.04 -2.07
N ALA A 20 19.56 10.30 -3.26
CA ALA A 20 18.38 11.14 -3.41
C ALA A 20 17.12 10.43 -2.86
N ALA A 21 16.98 9.13 -3.11
CA ALA A 21 15.94 8.30 -2.52
C ALA A 21 16.01 8.29 -0.98
N GLN A 22 17.21 8.10 -0.41
CA GLN A 22 17.41 8.17 1.04
C GLN A 22 17.04 9.54 1.60
N PHE A 23 17.46 10.63 0.94
CA PHE A 23 17.11 11.99 1.35
C PHE A 23 15.60 12.21 1.33
N TYR A 24 14.91 11.80 0.25
CA TYR A 24 13.46 11.92 0.13
C TYR A 24 12.73 11.21 1.27
N HIS A 25 13.08 9.96 1.58
CA HIS A 25 12.45 9.22 2.68
C HIS A 25 12.73 9.86 4.04
N LYS A 26 13.96 10.33 4.28
CA LYS A 26 14.28 11.06 5.51
C LYS A 26 13.54 12.37 5.63
N MET A 27 13.37 13.11 4.54
CA MET A 27 12.56 14.33 4.53
C MET A 27 11.10 14.01 4.88
N GLN A 28 10.49 13.00 4.23
CA GLN A 28 9.12 12.57 4.53
C GLN A 28 8.95 12.14 5.99
N GLU A 29 9.94 11.44 6.56
CA GLU A 29 9.96 11.03 7.96
C GLU A 29 9.85 12.23 8.92
N HIS A 30 10.54 13.33 8.61
CA HIS A 30 10.57 14.53 9.45
C HIS A 30 9.38 15.46 9.19
N LEU A 31 8.86 15.52 7.96
CA LEU A 31 7.70 16.35 7.61
C LEU A 31 6.38 15.73 8.07
N HIS A 32 6.29 14.40 8.10
CA HIS A 32 5.05 13.66 8.38
C HIS A 32 5.14 12.67 9.55
N PRO A 33 5.69 13.06 10.72
CA PRO A 33 6.02 12.13 11.80
C PRO A 33 4.79 11.50 12.48
N THR A 34 3.57 12.03 12.28
CA THR A 34 2.36 11.51 12.95
C THR A 34 1.41 10.77 12.01
N THR A 35 1.69 10.77 10.71
CA THR A 35 0.88 10.09 9.69
C THR A 35 1.66 8.98 9.02
N THR A 36 1.02 8.08 8.28
CA THR A 36 1.70 6.93 7.64
C THR A 36 2.83 7.31 6.68
N TYR A 37 2.89 8.57 6.23
CA TYR A 37 3.86 9.02 5.23
C TYR A 37 5.31 9.10 5.72
N HIS A 38 5.58 8.98 7.03
CA HIS A 38 6.96 8.80 7.52
C HIS A 38 7.52 7.40 7.24
N TYR A 39 6.68 6.42 6.90
CA TYR A 39 7.12 5.09 6.51
C TYR A 39 7.49 5.04 5.02
N ASN A 40 8.51 4.26 4.70
CA ASN A 40 8.81 3.86 3.33
C ASN A 40 7.87 2.72 2.89
N SER A 41 6.84 3.03 2.11
CA SER A 41 5.84 2.07 1.64
C SER A 41 6.41 1.00 0.70
N GLY A 42 7.54 1.26 0.03
CA GLY A 42 8.25 0.25 -0.75
C GLY A 42 8.94 -0.81 0.14
N GLY A 43 9.24 -0.44 1.38
CA GLY A 43 9.78 -1.31 2.41
C GLY A 43 11.27 -1.08 2.67
N GLU A 44 11.61 -0.88 3.93
CA GLU A 44 13.01 -0.82 4.36
C GLU A 44 13.65 -2.21 4.23
N PRO A 45 14.82 -2.38 3.57
CA PRO A 45 15.46 -3.68 3.44
C PRO A 45 15.73 -4.40 4.77
N ARG A 46 15.85 -3.65 5.87
CA ARG A 46 16.03 -4.19 7.22
C ARG A 46 14.73 -4.70 7.85
N GLU A 47 13.58 -4.15 7.44
CA GLU A 47 12.26 -4.47 7.99
C GLU A 47 11.52 -5.51 7.14
N ILE A 48 11.70 -5.54 5.82
CA ILE A 48 11.06 -6.53 4.91
C ILE A 48 11.16 -7.97 5.43
N PRO A 49 12.32 -8.47 5.92
CA PRO A 49 12.43 -9.85 6.39
C PRO A 49 11.65 -10.16 7.68
N LYS A 50 11.12 -9.14 8.37
CA LYS A 50 10.30 -9.31 9.58
C LYS A 50 8.82 -9.48 9.26
N LEU A 51 8.39 -9.11 8.05
CA LEU A 51 7.00 -9.25 7.61
C LEU A 51 6.61 -10.72 7.59
N THR A 52 5.57 -11.09 8.33
CA THR A 52 5.05 -12.46 8.31
C THR A 52 3.99 -12.65 7.22
N TRP A 53 3.73 -13.91 6.87
CA TRP A 53 2.63 -14.24 5.97
C TRP A 53 1.27 -13.81 6.52
N GLU A 54 1.09 -13.87 7.83
CA GLU A 54 -0.15 -13.47 8.47
C GLU A 54 -0.37 -11.95 8.38
N ASP A 55 0.68 -11.16 8.60
CA ASP A 55 0.64 -9.71 8.42
C ASP A 55 0.21 -9.33 7.00
N LEU A 56 0.79 -10.00 6.00
CA LEU A 56 0.46 -9.75 4.59
C LEU A 56 -1.01 -10.07 4.28
N LYS A 57 -1.52 -11.22 4.74
CA LYS A 57 -2.94 -11.58 4.56
C LYS A 57 -3.87 -10.60 5.28
N ASN A 58 -3.53 -10.19 6.50
CA ASN A 58 -4.34 -9.27 7.28
C ASN A 58 -4.39 -7.88 6.66
N PHE A 59 -3.24 -7.40 6.15
CA PHE A 59 -3.18 -6.15 5.41
C PHE A 59 -4.07 -6.21 4.15
N HIS A 60 -3.96 -7.28 3.35
CA HIS A 60 -4.81 -7.46 2.18
C HIS A 60 -6.30 -7.51 2.55
N SER A 61 -6.67 -8.33 3.54
CA SER A 61 -8.07 -8.50 3.96
C SER A 61 -8.72 -7.19 4.41
N SER A 62 -7.95 -6.28 5.04
CA SER A 62 -8.46 -4.99 5.52
C SER A 62 -8.45 -3.91 4.44
N HIS A 63 -7.38 -3.80 3.65
CA HIS A 63 -7.16 -2.67 2.73
C HIS A 63 -7.69 -2.93 1.31
N TYR A 64 -7.82 -4.18 0.88
CA TYR A 64 -8.33 -4.54 -0.46
C TYR A 64 -9.83 -4.85 -0.47
N HIS A 65 -10.52 -4.63 0.66
CA HIS A 65 -11.97 -4.75 0.71
C HIS A 65 -12.62 -3.70 -0.24
N PRO A 66 -13.70 -4.02 -0.97
CA PRO A 66 -14.32 -3.06 -1.88
C PRO A 66 -14.83 -1.76 -1.22
N SER A 67 -15.18 -1.80 0.07
CA SER A 67 -15.51 -0.60 0.85
C SER A 67 -14.35 0.40 1.00
N ASN A 68 -13.12 -0.02 0.71
CA ASN A 68 -11.91 0.81 0.70
C ASN A 68 -11.39 1.05 -0.74
N SER A 69 -12.15 0.67 -1.76
CA SER A 69 -11.69 0.71 -3.16
C SER A 69 -12.35 1.84 -3.95
N PHE A 70 -11.58 2.40 -4.89
CA PHE A 70 -12.09 3.32 -5.91
C PHE A 70 -12.03 2.63 -7.27
N PHE A 71 -13.15 2.65 -8.00
CA PHE A 71 -13.21 2.14 -9.36
C PHE A 71 -13.18 3.32 -10.34
N PHE A 72 -12.25 3.26 -11.29
CA PHE A 72 -12.08 4.29 -12.31
C PHE A 72 -12.18 3.67 -13.71
N SER A 73 -12.92 4.31 -14.60
CA SER A 73 -13.02 3.91 -16.01
C SER A 73 -13.04 5.16 -16.90
N TYR A 74 -12.46 5.05 -18.09
CA TYR A 74 -12.35 6.14 -19.06
C TYR A 74 -12.36 5.58 -20.48
N GLY A 75 -12.94 6.33 -21.41
CA GLY A 75 -13.00 5.98 -22.83
C GLY A 75 -14.43 5.80 -23.35
N SER A 76 -14.56 5.16 -24.51
CA SER A 76 -15.83 5.02 -25.24
C SER A 76 -16.52 3.66 -25.04
N LEU A 77 -16.00 2.81 -24.17
CA LEU A 77 -16.63 1.52 -23.86
C LEU A 77 -17.93 1.74 -23.07
N PRO A 78 -18.97 0.92 -23.30
CA PRO A 78 -20.20 1.01 -22.52
C PRO A 78 -19.95 0.83 -21.02
N LEU A 79 -20.32 1.82 -20.21
CA LEU A 79 -20.14 1.79 -18.76
C LEU A 79 -20.93 0.64 -18.11
N ALA A 80 -22.11 0.32 -18.63
CA ALA A 80 -23.00 -0.72 -18.10
C ALA A 80 -22.32 -2.10 -18.01
N ASP A 81 -21.49 -2.45 -18.99
CA ASP A 81 -20.77 -3.73 -19.01
C ASP A 81 -19.73 -3.80 -17.89
N SER A 82 -19.03 -2.67 -17.66
CA SER A 82 -18.04 -2.55 -16.59
C SER A 82 -18.69 -2.63 -15.22
N LEU A 83 -19.79 -1.88 -15.02
CA LEU A 83 -20.56 -1.91 -13.77
C LEU A 83 -21.13 -3.30 -13.48
N THR A 84 -21.63 -4.00 -14.50
CA THR A 84 -22.14 -5.37 -14.35
C THR A 84 -21.05 -6.34 -13.88
N ARG A 85 -19.83 -6.22 -14.42
CA ARG A 85 -18.68 -7.05 -14.01
C ARG A 85 -18.21 -6.72 -12.60
N ILE A 86 -18.15 -5.43 -12.25
CA ILE A 86 -17.80 -4.99 -10.90
C ILE A 86 -18.83 -5.50 -9.90
N ASN A 87 -20.13 -5.36 -10.20
CA ASN A 87 -21.21 -5.78 -9.31
C ASN A 87 -21.14 -7.28 -8.96
N LYS A 88 -20.81 -8.16 -9.91
CA LYS A 88 -20.61 -9.61 -9.66
C LYS A 88 -19.53 -9.93 -8.62
N VAL A 89 -18.57 -9.02 -8.43
CA VAL A 89 -17.56 -9.13 -7.38
C VAL A 89 -18.08 -8.53 -6.09
N LEU A 90 -18.68 -7.33 -6.15
CA LEU A 90 -19.17 -6.60 -4.98
C LEU A 90 -20.26 -7.36 -4.20
N GLU A 91 -21.14 -8.09 -4.89
CA GLU A 91 -22.21 -8.91 -4.28
C GLU A 91 -21.69 -9.98 -3.30
N ARG A 92 -20.40 -10.31 -3.36
CA ARG A 92 -19.76 -11.29 -2.47
C ARG A 92 -19.31 -10.68 -1.13
N PHE A 93 -19.47 -9.37 -0.95
CA PHE A 93 -18.98 -8.63 0.21
C PHE A 93 -20.11 -7.89 0.91
N THR A 94 -20.01 -7.84 2.23
CA THR A 94 -20.85 -6.98 3.07
C THR A 94 -20.07 -5.69 3.36
N PRO A 95 -20.71 -4.50 3.37
CA PRO A 95 -20.02 -3.26 3.70
C PRO A 95 -19.31 -3.33 5.06
N ILE A 96 -18.08 -2.79 5.11
CA ILE A 96 -17.31 -2.61 6.34
C ILE A 96 -16.82 -1.17 6.46
N ASN A 97 -16.44 -0.76 7.67
CA ASN A 97 -15.59 0.41 7.87
C ASN A 97 -14.12 -0.05 7.96
N PRO A 98 -13.28 0.24 6.95
CA PRO A 98 -11.89 -0.22 6.93
C PRO A 98 -10.98 0.54 7.90
N ASN A 99 -11.43 1.67 8.49
CA ASN A 99 -10.65 2.53 9.39
C ASN A 99 -9.28 2.95 8.81
N THR A 100 -9.24 3.22 7.50
CA THR A 100 -8.03 3.59 6.73
C THR A 100 -7.84 5.10 6.58
N GLU A 101 -8.65 5.90 7.27
CA GLU A 101 -8.56 7.37 7.22
C GLU A 101 -7.21 7.87 7.75
N ILE A 102 -6.53 8.67 6.94
CA ILE A 102 -5.28 9.33 7.34
C ILE A 102 -5.63 10.69 7.94
N LYS A 103 -5.36 10.83 9.24
CA LYS A 103 -5.56 12.09 9.96
C LYS A 103 -4.61 13.17 9.43
N ARG A 104 -4.98 14.43 9.63
CA ARG A 104 -4.12 15.57 9.31
C ARG A 104 -2.83 15.51 10.15
N GLU A 105 -1.70 15.78 9.50
CA GLU A 105 -0.40 15.91 10.16
C GLU A 105 -0.44 17.01 11.22
N LYS A 106 0.20 16.79 12.36
CA LYS A 106 0.11 17.70 13.51
C LYS A 106 1.16 18.81 13.49
N ASN A 107 2.24 18.62 12.73
CA ASN A 107 3.40 19.51 12.71
C ASN A 107 3.42 20.49 11.52
N LEU A 108 2.28 20.64 10.83
CA LEU A 108 2.04 21.58 9.72
C LEU A 108 0.76 22.39 9.98
#